data_AF-A0A849U243-F1
#
_entry.id   AF-A0A849U243-F1
#
_cell.length_a   1.000
_cell.length_b   1.000
_cell.length_c   1.000
_cell.angle_alpha   90.00
_cell.angle_beta   90.00
_cell.angle_gamma   90.00
#
_symmetry.space_group_name_H-M   'P 1'
#
loop_
_entity.id
_entity.type
_entity.pdbx_description
1 polymer ?
#
loop_
_entity_poly.entity_id
_entity_poly.type
_entity_poly.pdbx_seq_one_letter_code
_entity_poly.pdbx_strand_id
1 'polypeptide(L)'
;MAIRRTHTVITLILGLVVFAGSLVLHGERATAASNTASASSFHYSKNLTDAERVGAEIWFNATAGNARFFTYVYQQRLGVMIDWYRVLRSDSRDDRFYRWGLINDPDCCTPGDPNCPAKSYDETYGFDYCPGDDELLRHVGKTGYRDPACDLKDVPLAKDDPHGPKDMRQSTCDLEFGTSTGALGLRKFPNPKFDKVKWLKINGGHLDSWDGYTAKVAPRKDREAPAKSHLIDGSIEPPYRIGMSCGACHIAFDPVHPPKDPAHPKWENLSGTVGNQYGRFAQILGSGMAPNTIEYQIYGHSRPGAVDTSAIPNDQVNNAGTMNALINLARRPTFAEDIIKWRKTNQCPAGGNERTCWCEPGQDGKCWERGRKKEFVHHILKGGEDSIGALEAIQRVYFNIGSCSEEGWVNHLTDMRQLDPTMRGFGQTPFDIGQVRRDCPQFRAIEDRLDEVRQFLFTGAPADLYQARGLKNNAALVEQLNKEFGKGAVEQGRAVFANKCASCHSSQIAPFENKDFRTVSTNPKDKGVRIDWLGNDKLVPVSEIGTNRSRSLHSNHMQGRVWEEYGSETLRAKPGDPQLKEPSDGGRGYYRNISLLSLWAYAPFMHNNAVGPE
;
A
#
# COMPACT_ATOMS: atom_id res chain seq x y z
N MET A 1 27.73 30.96 56.93
CA MET A 1 26.50 30.75 57.75
C MET A 1 25.80 29.52 57.17
N ALA A 2 26.19 28.29 57.53
CA ALA A 2 25.80 27.51 58.72
C ALA A 2 24.26 27.34 58.77
N ILE A 3 23.67 26.14 58.68
CA ILE A 3 23.77 24.95 59.56
C ILE A 3 23.26 23.72 58.73
N ARG A 4 24.08 22.69 58.43
CA ARG A 4 24.30 21.39 59.13
C ARG A 4 23.07 20.50 59.36
N ARG A 5 23.10 19.28 58.79
CA ARG A 5 23.05 18.02 59.56
C ARG A 5 23.60 16.83 58.73
N THR A 6 24.61 16.20 59.31
CA THR A 6 25.32 14.97 58.95
C THR A 6 24.62 13.76 59.59
N HIS A 7 24.75 12.57 58.98
CA HIS A 7 25.09 11.33 59.69
C HIS A 7 25.72 10.30 58.73
N THR A 8 26.53 9.43 59.33
CA THR A 8 27.72 8.77 58.78
C THR A 8 27.66 7.29 59.17
N VAL A 9 28.06 6.41 58.25
CA VAL A 9 28.71 5.08 58.40
C VAL A 9 27.93 3.94 59.06
N ILE A 10 27.84 2.79 58.34
CA ILE A 10 28.35 1.47 58.79
C ILE A 10 28.91 0.69 57.58
N THR A 11 30.12 0.18 57.77
CA THR A 11 30.96 -0.65 56.90
C THR A 11 30.63 -2.15 57.06
N LEU A 12 30.78 -2.96 56.00
CA LEU A 12 31.23 -4.35 56.17
C LEU A 12 32.11 -4.83 55.01
N ILE A 13 33.17 -5.51 55.41
CA ILE A 13 34.40 -5.90 54.70
C ILE A 13 34.30 -7.39 54.30
N LEU A 14 34.93 -7.79 53.19
CA LEU A 14 35.75 -9.01 52.98
C LEU A 14 36.00 -9.13 51.45
N GLY A 15 37.19 -9.27 50.87
CA GLY A 15 38.52 -9.61 51.37
C GLY A 15 39.15 -10.69 50.44
N LEU A 16 40.40 -10.45 50.02
CA LEU A 16 41.38 -11.37 49.36
C LEU A 16 41.38 -11.51 47.83
N VAL A 17 42.52 -11.77 47.17
CA VAL A 17 43.92 -11.28 47.16
C VAL A 17 44.54 -11.89 45.89
N VAL A 18 45.48 -11.16 45.30
CA VAL A 18 46.21 -11.42 44.05
C VAL A 18 47.16 -12.62 44.15
N PHE A 19 47.28 -13.42 43.08
CA PHE A 19 48.56 -14.01 42.64
C PHE A 19 48.62 -14.11 41.12
N ALA A 20 49.71 -13.59 40.54
CA ALA A 20 50.06 -13.63 39.13
C ALA A 20 50.87 -14.89 38.79
N GLY A 21 50.70 -15.43 37.58
CA GLY A 21 51.51 -16.52 37.04
C GLY A 21 51.06 -16.91 35.62
N SER A 22 51.91 -16.59 34.65
CA SER A 22 51.73 -16.61 33.19
C SER A 22 51.35 -17.97 32.59
N LEU A 23 50.48 -17.99 31.57
CA LEU A 23 50.64 -18.87 30.40
C LEU A 23 49.83 -18.32 29.20
N VAL A 24 50.47 -18.38 28.04
CA VAL A 24 50.08 -17.82 26.73
C VAL A 24 48.74 -18.37 26.24
N LEU A 25 47.79 -17.48 25.93
CA LEU A 25 46.63 -17.78 25.09
C LEU A 25 46.52 -16.71 24.01
N HIS A 26 46.39 -17.19 22.77
CA HIS A 26 46.30 -16.39 21.56
C HIS A 26 45.12 -15.41 21.67
N GLY A 27 45.43 -14.11 21.67
CA GLY A 27 44.42 -13.08 21.52
C GLY A 27 43.93 -13.05 20.07
N GLU A 28 42.89 -13.82 19.76
CA GLU A 28 41.99 -13.45 18.67
C GLU A 28 41.31 -12.15 19.08
N ARG A 29 41.69 -11.06 18.41
CA ARG A 29 40.90 -9.84 18.37
C ARG A 29 39.50 -10.24 17.93
N ALA A 30 38.53 -10.15 18.84
CA ALA A 30 37.12 -10.12 18.49
C ALA A 30 36.92 -8.94 17.54
N THR A 31 36.89 -9.26 16.25
CA THR A 31 36.39 -8.38 15.21
C THR A 31 34.97 -8.01 15.61
N ALA A 32 34.73 -6.71 15.75
CA ALA A 32 33.39 -6.18 15.83
C ALA A 32 32.63 -6.65 14.58
N ALA A 33 31.81 -7.68 14.72
CA ALA A 33 30.87 -8.09 13.71
C ALA A 33 29.94 -6.90 13.49
N SER A 34 30.01 -6.32 12.31
CA SER A 34 29.06 -5.30 11.87
C SER A 34 27.66 -5.90 11.98
N ASN A 35 26.85 -5.37 12.89
CA ASN A 35 25.40 -5.57 12.87
C ASN A 35 24.85 -4.87 11.62
N THR A 36 24.98 -5.51 10.46
CA THR A 36 24.24 -5.20 9.23
C THR A 36 22.90 -5.94 9.27
N ALA A 37 22.16 -5.78 10.38
CA ALA A 37 20.74 -6.09 10.37
C ALA A 37 20.08 -4.94 9.61
N SER A 38 19.49 -5.27 8.45
CA SER A 38 18.55 -4.45 7.66
C SER A 38 18.09 -3.20 8.41
N ALA A 39 18.60 -2.03 7.99
CA ALA A 39 18.37 -0.75 8.66
C ALA A 39 16.93 -0.20 8.48
N SER A 40 15.98 -1.04 8.06
CA SER A 40 14.54 -0.76 8.04
C SER A 40 13.74 -1.68 8.95
N SER A 41 14.36 -2.21 10.03
CA SER A 41 13.75 -3.20 10.93
C SER A 41 12.57 -2.63 11.72
N PHE A 42 11.40 -2.63 11.09
CA PHE A 42 10.04 -2.68 11.61
C PHE A 42 9.86 -2.40 13.11
N HIS A 43 9.57 -1.15 13.44
CA HIS A 43 9.03 -0.74 14.75
C HIS A 43 7.51 -0.90 14.87
N TYR A 44 6.88 -1.56 13.89
CA TYR A 44 5.43 -1.72 13.81
C TYR A 44 4.94 -2.93 14.63
N SER A 45 4.24 -2.66 15.74
CA SER A 45 3.61 -3.65 16.65
C SER A 45 4.57 -4.67 17.29
N LYS A 46 4.74 -4.59 18.61
CA LYS A 46 5.65 -5.47 19.38
C LYS A 46 5.25 -6.96 19.42
N ASN A 47 4.15 -7.37 18.80
CA ASN A 47 3.53 -8.70 18.98
C ASN A 47 3.19 -9.45 17.68
N LEU A 48 3.87 -9.15 16.56
CA LEU A 48 3.68 -9.90 15.31
C LEU A 48 4.41 -11.26 15.35
N THR A 49 3.78 -12.31 14.80
CA THR A 49 4.48 -13.57 14.47
C THR A 49 5.50 -13.35 13.36
N ASP A 50 6.39 -14.31 13.10
CA ASP A 50 7.37 -14.19 12.01
C ASP A 50 6.69 -14.04 10.64
N ALA A 51 5.60 -14.77 10.39
CA ALA A 51 4.84 -14.66 9.14
C ALA A 51 4.15 -13.30 9.00
N GLU A 52 3.57 -12.80 10.10
CA GLU A 52 2.97 -11.46 10.14
C GLU A 52 4.05 -10.37 9.93
N ARG A 53 5.27 -10.55 10.44
CA ARG A 53 6.39 -9.62 10.23
C ARG A 53 6.86 -9.61 8.78
N VAL A 54 7.07 -10.78 8.17
CA VAL A 54 7.43 -10.89 6.75
C VAL A 54 6.34 -10.26 5.88
N GLY A 55 5.07 -10.55 6.17
CA GLY A 55 3.95 -9.95 5.47
C GLY A 55 3.90 -8.44 5.58
N ALA A 56 4.22 -7.90 6.75
CA ALA A 56 4.30 -6.46 6.97
C ALA A 56 5.44 -5.83 6.17
N GLU A 57 6.63 -6.45 6.18
CA GLU A 57 7.81 -6.00 5.41
C GLU A 57 7.50 -5.91 3.92
N ILE A 58 6.88 -6.95 3.37
CA ILE A 58 6.43 -6.96 1.97
C ILE A 58 5.40 -5.86 1.73
N TRP A 59 4.39 -5.74 2.58
CA TRP A 59 3.32 -4.74 2.41
C TRP A 59 3.81 -3.29 2.46
N PHE A 60 4.77 -2.97 3.33
CA PHE A 60 5.27 -1.59 3.47
C PHE A 60 6.41 -1.22 2.51
N ASN A 61 7.15 -2.20 1.98
CA ASN A 61 8.37 -1.92 1.23
C ASN A 61 8.37 -2.47 -0.20
N ALA A 62 7.66 -3.56 -0.50
CA ALA A 62 7.74 -4.18 -1.81
C ALA A 62 7.13 -3.26 -2.88
N THR A 63 7.96 -2.91 -3.86
CA THR A 63 7.53 -2.21 -5.07
C THR A 63 7.32 -3.17 -6.24
N ALA A 64 7.87 -4.39 -6.15
CA ALA A 64 7.74 -5.46 -7.12
C ALA A 64 7.95 -4.95 -8.57
N GLY A 65 9.05 -4.23 -8.81
CA GLY A 65 9.45 -3.78 -10.15
C GLY A 65 8.85 -2.46 -10.62
N ASN A 66 7.97 -1.82 -9.84
CA ASN A 66 7.20 -0.68 -10.36
C ASN A 66 7.96 0.65 -10.43
N ALA A 67 9.22 0.72 -10.00
CA ALA A 67 10.00 1.95 -10.14
C ALA A 67 10.17 2.37 -11.61
N ARG A 68 10.23 1.39 -12.53
CA ARG A 68 10.23 1.65 -13.98
C ARG A 68 8.86 2.13 -14.48
N PHE A 69 7.78 1.68 -13.87
CA PHE A 69 6.43 2.14 -14.22
C PHE A 69 6.29 3.63 -13.98
N PHE A 70 6.58 4.11 -12.77
CA PHE A 70 6.44 5.53 -12.43
C PHE A 70 7.51 6.43 -13.05
N THR A 71 8.64 5.88 -13.49
CA THR A 71 9.68 6.66 -14.19
C THR A 71 9.40 6.77 -15.68
N TYR A 72 8.93 5.70 -16.34
CA TYR A 72 8.86 5.63 -17.80
C TYR A 72 7.45 5.34 -18.31
N VAL A 73 6.85 4.22 -17.89
CA VAL A 73 5.62 3.68 -18.50
C VAL A 73 4.44 4.61 -18.27
N TYR A 74 4.30 5.13 -17.05
CA TYR A 74 3.22 6.04 -16.64
C TYR A 74 3.12 7.22 -17.61
N GLN A 75 4.23 7.90 -17.86
CA GLN A 75 4.28 9.07 -18.74
C GLN A 75 4.08 8.70 -20.21
N GLN A 76 4.72 7.63 -20.68
CA GLN A 76 4.67 7.21 -22.09
C GLN A 76 3.28 6.74 -22.51
N ARG A 77 2.51 6.18 -21.58
CA ARG A 77 1.22 5.54 -21.85
C ARG A 77 0.03 6.40 -21.47
N LEU A 78 0.13 7.12 -20.36
CA LEU A 78 -0.98 7.92 -19.86
C LEU A 78 -0.88 9.39 -20.28
N GLY A 79 0.32 9.86 -20.69
CA GLY A 79 0.55 11.25 -21.06
C GLY A 79 0.55 12.21 -19.86
N VAL A 80 0.64 11.67 -18.63
CA VAL A 80 0.66 12.43 -17.37
C VAL A 80 2.08 12.40 -16.78
N MET A 81 2.53 13.53 -16.26
CA MET A 81 3.87 13.69 -15.69
C MET A 81 3.81 13.79 -14.16
N ILE A 82 4.72 13.06 -13.52
CA ILE A 82 4.98 13.14 -12.08
C ILE A 82 6.28 13.90 -11.89
N ASP A 83 6.25 14.97 -11.09
CA ASP A 83 7.44 15.66 -10.63
C ASP A 83 7.79 15.17 -9.22
N TRP A 84 8.56 14.07 -9.17
CA TRP A 84 8.93 13.44 -7.90
C TRP A 84 9.75 14.35 -6.99
N TYR A 85 10.60 15.23 -7.55
CA TYR A 85 11.38 16.15 -6.73
C TYR A 85 10.49 17.21 -6.09
N ARG A 86 9.53 17.79 -6.84
CA ARG A 86 8.54 18.70 -6.26
C ARG A 86 7.78 18.08 -5.08
N VAL A 87 7.54 16.77 -5.13
CA VAL A 87 6.83 16.03 -4.07
C VAL A 87 7.73 15.69 -2.88
N LEU A 88 9.00 15.31 -3.14
CA LEU A 88 9.87 14.64 -2.17
C LEU A 88 11.09 15.47 -1.73
N ARG A 89 11.31 16.66 -2.29
CA ARG A 89 12.44 17.55 -1.94
C ARG A 89 12.58 17.73 -0.43
N SER A 90 13.81 17.63 0.04
CA SER A 90 14.13 17.56 1.46
C SER A 90 13.94 18.89 2.19
N ASP A 91 14.18 20.01 1.51
CA ASP A 91 13.95 21.35 2.03
C ASP A 91 12.45 21.71 2.21
N SER A 92 11.53 20.85 1.76
CA SER A 92 10.09 20.93 2.03
C SER A 92 9.58 19.73 2.84
N ARG A 93 10.47 18.99 3.53
CA ARG A 93 10.11 17.83 4.35
C ARG A 93 9.03 18.15 5.38
N ASP A 94 9.14 19.30 6.06
CA ASP A 94 8.19 19.69 7.11
C ASP A 94 6.81 20.08 6.57
N ASP A 95 6.75 20.55 5.33
CA ASP A 95 5.50 20.88 4.65
C ASP A 95 4.88 19.67 3.91
N ARG A 96 5.62 18.55 3.78
CA ARG A 96 5.26 17.42 2.91
C ARG A 96 3.90 16.83 3.25
N PHE A 97 3.60 16.67 4.54
CA PHE A 97 2.29 16.21 5.01
C PHE A 97 1.17 17.15 4.57
N TYR A 98 1.32 18.46 4.82
CA TYR A 98 0.27 19.43 4.52
C TYR A 98 0.04 19.60 3.02
N ARG A 99 1.11 19.52 2.21
CA ARG A 99 1.05 19.69 0.75
C ARG A 99 0.54 18.45 0.02
N TRP A 100 0.92 17.25 0.48
CA TRP A 100 0.74 16.01 -0.27
C TRP A 100 0.00 14.91 0.49
N GLY A 101 -0.19 15.06 1.81
CA GLY A 101 -0.73 14.01 2.67
C GLY A 101 0.20 12.81 2.81
N LEU A 102 1.47 12.96 2.44
CA LEU A 102 2.48 11.92 2.59
C LEU A 102 3.03 11.92 4.03
N ILE A 103 3.21 10.73 4.59
CA ILE A 103 3.73 10.55 5.94
C ILE A 103 5.25 10.49 5.86
N ASN A 104 5.92 11.37 6.61
CA ASN A 104 7.38 11.36 6.70
C ASN A 104 7.87 10.09 7.39
N ASP A 105 8.93 9.50 6.84
CA ASP A 105 9.63 8.37 7.42
C ASP A 105 10.42 8.83 8.66
N PRO A 106 10.12 8.31 9.87
CA PRO A 106 10.77 8.72 11.10
C PRO A 106 12.29 8.44 11.13
N ASP A 107 12.77 7.48 10.32
CA ASP A 107 14.17 7.08 10.32
C ASP A 107 15.03 7.88 9.32
N CYS A 108 14.40 8.72 8.49
CA CYS A 108 15.09 9.60 7.55
C CYS A 108 15.33 11.00 8.12
N CYS A 109 16.38 11.67 7.64
CA CYS A 109 16.77 13.01 8.05
C CYS A 109 16.99 13.97 6.87
N THR A 110 16.88 15.27 7.15
CA THR A 110 17.22 16.33 6.20
C THR A 110 18.75 16.46 6.12
N PRO A 111 19.38 16.38 4.94
CA PRO A 111 20.81 16.58 4.78
C PRO A 111 21.26 17.93 5.35
N GLY A 112 22.37 17.93 6.09
CA GLY A 112 22.88 19.12 6.79
C GLY A 112 22.42 19.26 8.25
N ASP A 113 21.39 18.51 8.68
CA ASP A 113 21.03 18.46 10.10
C ASP A 113 22.16 17.85 10.94
N PRO A 114 22.32 18.24 12.22
CA PRO A 114 23.45 17.81 13.05
C PRO A 114 23.65 16.29 13.14
N ASN A 115 22.55 15.53 13.15
CA ASN A 115 22.56 14.07 13.27
C ASN A 115 22.40 13.35 11.93
N CYS A 116 22.33 14.08 10.82
CA CYS A 116 22.21 13.47 9.51
C CYS A 116 23.59 13.08 8.96
N PRO A 117 23.76 11.85 8.42
CA PRO A 117 25.01 11.44 7.82
C PRO A 117 25.43 12.32 6.64
N ALA A 118 24.48 12.64 5.74
CA ALA A 118 24.71 13.59 4.65
C ALA A 118 24.83 15.02 5.18
N LYS A 119 25.87 15.74 4.74
CA LYS A 119 26.19 17.11 5.22
C LYS A 119 25.64 18.21 4.33
N SER A 120 25.19 17.87 3.13
CA SER A 120 24.63 18.78 2.16
C SER A 120 23.58 18.09 1.30
N TYR A 121 22.65 18.87 0.73
CA TYR A 121 21.65 18.36 -0.20
C TYR A 121 22.29 17.75 -1.47
N ASP A 122 23.49 18.21 -1.87
CA ASP A 122 24.22 17.69 -3.03
C ASP A 122 24.58 16.20 -2.88
N GLU A 123 24.82 15.73 -1.66
CA GLU A 123 25.16 14.32 -1.39
C GLU A 123 24.01 13.35 -1.66
N THR A 124 22.77 13.86 -1.62
CA THR A 124 21.55 13.06 -1.81
C THR A 124 20.73 13.50 -3.01
N TYR A 125 21.27 14.40 -3.85
CA TYR A 125 20.56 15.00 -4.99
C TYR A 125 19.26 15.72 -4.58
N GLY A 126 19.25 16.31 -3.38
CA GLY A 126 18.14 17.09 -2.82
C GLY A 126 17.01 16.28 -2.15
N PHE A 127 17.19 14.98 -1.94
CA PHE A 127 16.25 14.10 -1.23
C PHE A 127 16.66 13.91 0.24
N ASP A 128 15.74 13.44 1.08
CA ASP A 128 16.06 13.03 2.45
C ASP A 128 17.14 11.92 2.43
N TYR A 129 18.01 11.92 3.44
CA TYR A 129 18.92 10.81 3.69
C TYR A 129 18.21 9.76 4.54
N CYS A 130 18.23 8.51 4.09
CA CYS A 130 17.49 7.41 4.69
C CYS A 130 18.40 6.19 4.94
N PRO A 131 18.01 5.28 5.86
CA PRO A 131 18.72 4.02 6.05
C PRO A 131 18.91 3.24 4.75
N GLY A 132 20.14 2.80 4.48
CA GLY A 132 20.55 2.14 3.23
C GLY A 132 21.10 3.08 2.15
N ASP A 133 21.01 4.40 2.33
CA ASP A 133 21.56 5.36 1.36
C ASP A 133 23.08 5.36 1.29
N ASP A 134 23.77 4.91 2.33
CA ASP A 134 25.22 4.69 2.32
C ASP A 134 25.66 3.73 1.21
N GLU A 135 24.82 2.76 0.87
CA GLU A 135 25.05 1.83 -0.23
C GLU A 135 24.36 2.27 -1.54
N LEU A 136 23.13 2.77 -1.48
CA LEU A 136 22.38 3.19 -2.67
C LEU A 136 23.10 4.33 -3.43
N LEU A 137 23.63 5.33 -2.71
CA LEU A 137 24.28 6.49 -3.33
C LEU A 137 25.54 6.12 -4.12
N ARG A 138 26.23 5.03 -3.73
CA ARG A 138 27.42 4.53 -4.46
C ARG A 138 27.10 4.01 -5.85
N HIS A 139 25.84 3.65 -6.09
CA HIS A 139 25.33 3.01 -7.29
C HIS A 139 24.56 3.96 -8.22
N VAL A 140 24.37 5.23 -7.86
CA VAL A 140 23.74 6.22 -8.76
C VAL A 140 24.58 6.37 -10.04
N GLY A 141 23.96 6.17 -11.20
CA GLY A 141 24.64 6.12 -12.50
C GLY A 141 25.44 4.84 -12.78
N LYS A 142 25.24 3.78 -11.98
CA LYS A 142 25.94 2.49 -12.11
C LYS A 142 24.99 1.31 -12.02
N THR A 143 25.43 0.16 -12.52
CA THR A 143 24.76 -1.13 -12.34
C THR A 143 25.27 -1.83 -11.07
N GLY A 144 24.63 -2.93 -10.68
CA GLY A 144 25.12 -3.80 -9.59
C GLY A 144 24.59 -3.48 -8.19
N TYR A 145 23.65 -2.54 -8.05
CA TYR A 145 22.95 -2.31 -6.79
C TYR A 145 22.27 -3.59 -6.30
N ARG A 146 22.59 -4.04 -5.09
CA ARG A 146 21.92 -5.15 -4.44
C ARG A 146 20.76 -4.63 -3.59
N ASP A 147 19.56 -5.05 -3.93
CA ASP A 147 18.35 -4.59 -3.26
C ASP A 147 18.25 -5.13 -1.81
N PRO A 148 17.80 -4.32 -0.82
CA PRO A 148 17.64 -4.79 0.55
C PRO A 148 16.59 -5.90 0.71
N ALA A 149 15.66 -6.08 -0.23
CA ALA A 149 14.73 -7.20 -0.21
C ALA A 149 15.45 -8.55 -0.28
N CYS A 150 16.65 -8.61 -0.87
CA CYS A 150 17.48 -9.82 -0.90
C CYS A 150 17.85 -10.35 0.50
N ASP A 151 17.73 -9.52 1.54
CA ASP A 151 18.02 -9.90 2.93
C ASP A 151 16.77 -10.30 3.72
N LEU A 152 15.58 -10.20 3.11
CA LEU A 152 14.34 -10.68 3.71
C LEU A 152 14.47 -12.19 3.96
N LYS A 153 14.26 -12.58 5.21
CA LYS A 153 14.25 -13.98 5.62
C LYS A 153 12.84 -14.51 5.59
N ASP A 154 12.59 -15.46 4.70
CA ASP A 154 11.32 -16.16 4.64
C ASP A 154 11.05 -16.98 5.90
N VAL A 155 9.77 -17.15 6.22
CA VAL A 155 9.33 -18.17 7.18
C VAL A 155 9.49 -19.58 6.59
N PRO A 156 9.60 -20.63 7.44
CA PRO A 156 9.62 -22.01 6.96
C PRO A 156 8.40 -22.32 6.07
N LEU A 157 8.63 -23.05 4.98
CA LEU A 157 7.58 -23.49 4.07
C LEU A 157 6.52 -24.32 4.83
N ALA A 158 5.24 -24.14 4.45
CA ALA A 158 4.15 -24.95 4.98
C ALA A 158 4.37 -26.44 4.65
N LYS A 159 4.08 -27.32 5.61
CA LYS A 159 4.30 -28.78 5.46
C LYS A 159 3.44 -29.39 4.36
N ASP A 160 2.30 -28.79 4.09
CA ASP A 160 1.29 -29.17 3.12
C ASP A 160 1.25 -28.24 1.91
N ASP A 161 2.36 -27.53 1.60
CA ASP A 161 2.41 -26.70 0.40
C ASP A 161 2.15 -27.56 -0.86
N PRO A 162 1.19 -27.18 -1.73
CA PRO A 162 0.85 -27.94 -2.92
C PRO A 162 2.00 -28.13 -3.93
N HIS A 163 3.04 -27.29 -3.87
CA HIS A 163 4.26 -27.42 -4.69
C HIS A 163 5.28 -28.42 -4.12
N GLY A 164 4.99 -28.99 -2.95
CA GLY A 164 5.82 -30.01 -2.31
C GLY A 164 6.76 -29.46 -1.22
N PRO A 165 7.60 -30.32 -0.63
CA PRO A 165 8.38 -29.99 0.57
C PRO A 165 9.66 -29.17 0.29
N LYS A 166 10.05 -29.03 -0.98
CA LYS A 166 11.23 -28.26 -1.37
C LYS A 166 10.83 -26.79 -1.50
N ASP A 167 11.57 -25.90 -0.84
CA ASP A 167 11.39 -24.47 -1.03
C ASP A 167 11.87 -24.05 -2.42
N MET A 168 10.91 -23.71 -3.27
CA MET A 168 11.11 -23.27 -4.66
C MET A 168 10.56 -21.86 -4.87
N ARG A 169 10.42 -21.07 -3.79
CA ARG A 169 9.92 -19.70 -3.88
C ARG A 169 10.86 -18.83 -4.71
N GLN A 170 10.28 -17.91 -5.47
CA GLN A 170 11.02 -16.90 -6.21
C GLN A 170 11.85 -16.04 -5.24
N SER A 171 13.02 -15.58 -5.71
CA SER A 171 13.96 -14.77 -4.94
C SER A 171 13.28 -13.57 -4.28
N THR A 172 13.61 -13.31 -3.02
CA THR A 172 13.14 -12.11 -2.30
C THR A 172 13.68 -10.82 -2.92
N CYS A 173 14.81 -10.86 -3.64
CA CYS A 173 15.33 -9.70 -4.37
C CYS A 173 14.30 -9.11 -5.34
N ASP A 174 13.43 -9.94 -5.92
CA ASP A 174 12.41 -9.51 -6.89
C ASP A 174 11.22 -8.80 -6.21
N LEU A 175 11.18 -8.73 -4.88
CA LEU A 175 10.23 -7.86 -4.18
C LEU A 175 10.59 -6.37 -4.34
N GLU A 176 11.87 -6.07 -4.63
CA GLU A 176 12.42 -4.73 -4.85
C GLU A 176 11.98 -3.72 -3.77
N PHE A 177 12.65 -3.73 -2.63
CA PHE A 177 12.37 -2.84 -1.50
C PHE A 177 12.95 -1.43 -1.72
N GLY A 178 14.10 -1.29 -2.36
CA GLY A 178 14.80 0.00 -2.49
C GLY A 178 15.08 0.67 -1.13
N THR A 179 15.47 1.94 -1.12
CA THR A 179 15.54 2.75 0.12
C THR A 179 14.37 3.72 0.20
N SER A 180 14.05 4.22 1.39
CA SER A 180 12.97 5.21 1.56
C SER A 180 13.32 6.52 0.84
N THR A 181 12.31 7.21 0.30
CA THR A 181 12.49 8.57 -0.24
C THR A 181 12.46 9.65 0.85
N GLY A 182 12.19 9.26 2.10
CA GLY A 182 11.79 10.16 3.18
C GLY A 182 10.28 10.21 3.40
N ALA A 183 9.49 9.65 2.47
CA ALA A 183 8.05 9.44 2.61
C ALA A 183 7.74 7.94 2.64
N LEU A 184 6.99 7.50 3.67
CA LEU A 184 6.70 6.10 3.88
C LEU A 184 6.01 5.46 2.68
N GLY A 185 6.54 4.31 2.28
CA GLY A 185 6.07 3.51 1.16
C GLY A 185 6.42 4.03 -0.24
N LEU A 186 7.01 5.23 -0.37
CA LEU A 186 7.67 5.66 -1.60
C LEU A 186 9.16 5.31 -1.51
N ARG A 187 9.65 4.59 -2.51
CA ARG A 187 10.99 3.97 -2.49
C ARG A 187 11.84 4.50 -3.63
N LYS A 188 13.13 4.73 -3.41
CA LYS A 188 14.10 5.14 -4.43
C LYS A 188 15.06 4.00 -4.76
N PHE A 189 15.40 3.94 -6.04
CA PHE A 189 16.36 3.01 -6.62
C PHE A 189 17.38 3.80 -7.43
N PRO A 190 18.67 3.43 -7.43
CA PRO A 190 19.64 4.11 -8.27
C PRO A 190 19.27 3.93 -9.74
N ASN A 191 19.39 5.01 -10.51
CA ASN A 191 19.20 4.96 -11.96
C ASN A 191 20.55 4.68 -12.65
N PRO A 192 20.76 3.50 -13.24
CA PRO A 192 22.00 3.19 -13.94
C PRO A 192 22.21 4.03 -15.20
N LYS A 193 21.17 4.70 -15.71
CA LYS A 193 21.25 5.58 -16.88
C LYS A 193 21.56 7.03 -16.53
N PHE A 194 21.65 7.37 -15.25
CA PHE A 194 21.97 8.72 -14.81
C PHE A 194 23.36 9.16 -15.30
N ASP A 195 23.43 10.34 -15.91
CA ASP A 195 24.67 10.96 -16.38
C ASP A 195 24.94 12.23 -15.58
N LYS A 196 25.90 12.15 -14.66
CA LYS A 196 26.28 13.26 -13.77
C LYS A 196 26.70 14.52 -14.54
N VAL A 197 27.42 14.38 -15.65
CA VAL A 197 27.94 15.53 -16.41
C VAL A 197 26.79 16.28 -17.06
N LYS A 198 25.84 15.55 -17.67
CA LYS A 198 24.65 16.15 -18.26
C LYS A 198 23.75 16.80 -17.21
N TRP A 199 23.58 16.16 -16.05
CA TRP A 199 22.80 16.70 -14.94
C TRP A 199 23.34 18.05 -14.45
N LEU A 200 24.64 18.11 -14.14
CA LEU A 200 25.31 19.33 -13.70
C LEU A 200 25.17 20.46 -14.73
N LYS A 201 25.25 20.13 -16.03
CA LYS A 201 25.15 21.12 -17.10
C LYS A 201 23.80 21.85 -17.11
N ILE A 202 22.70 21.14 -16.85
CA ILE A 202 21.35 21.74 -16.89
C ILE A 202 20.99 22.41 -15.56
N ASN A 203 21.56 21.95 -14.44
CA ASN A 203 21.23 22.42 -13.10
C ASN A 203 22.29 23.37 -12.52
N GLY A 204 22.95 24.15 -13.37
CA GLY A 204 23.86 25.22 -12.92
C GLY A 204 25.10 24.75 -12.14
N GLY A 205 25.52 23.49 -12.30
CA GLY A 205 26.65 22.90 -11.58
C GLY A 205 26.31 22.30 -10.21
N HIS A 206 25.03 22.20 -9.88
CA HIS A 206 24.54 21.64 -8.60
C HIS A 206 23.91 20.26 -8.80
N LEU A 207 24.10 19.34 -7.85
CA LEU A 207 23.49 18.00 -7.88
C LEU A 207 22.12 17.99 -7.22
N ASP A 208 21.90 18.87 -6.25
CA ASP A 208 20.64 19.05 -5.53
C ASP A 208 19.60 19.91 -6.26
N SER A 209 20.00 20.68 -7.29
CA SER A 209 19.08 21.46 -8.11
C SER A 209 18.41 20.60 -9.19
N TRP A 210 17.12 20.85 -9.37
CA TRP A 210 16.25 20.22 -10.38
C TRP A 210 15.61 21.24 -11.32
N ASP A 211 16.02 22.51 -11.24
CA ASP A 211 15.42 23.60 -11.99
C ASP A 211 15.58 23.40 -13.49
N GLY A 212 16.76 22.96 -13.94
CA GLY A 212 17.00 22.62 -15.34
C GLY A 212 16.22 21.40 -15.82
N TYR A 213 16.05 20.40 -14.94
CA TYR A 213 15.31 19.18 -15.25
C TYR A 213 13.80 19.45 -15.41
N THR A 214 13.24 20.31 -14.56
CA THR A 214 11.80 20.67 -14.55
C THR A 214 11.47 21.82 -15.50
N ALA A 215 12.46 22.62 -15.92
CA ALA A 215 12.28 23.71 -16.86
C ALA A 215 11.71 23.25 -18.20
N LYS A 216 10.92 24.12 -18.83
CA LYS A 216 10.42 23.90 -20.19
C LYS A 216 11.57 24.03 -21.18
N VAL A 217 11.82 22.97 -21.93
CA VAL A 217 12.76 22.94 -23.05
C VAL A 217 12.09 23.57 -24.27
N ALA A 218 12.80 24.48 -24.92
CA ALA A 218 12.33 25.09 -26.17
C ALA A 218 12.12 24.00 -27.23
N PRO A 219 10.97 23.95 -27.91
CA PRO A 219 10.75 22.98 -28.96
C PRO A 219 11.79 23.16 -30.07
N ARG A 220 12.14 22.06 -30.74
CA ARG A 220 13.06 22.14 -31.88
C ARG A 220 12.41 23.02 -32.97
N LYS A 221 13.20 23.91 -33.58
CA LYS A 221 12.73 24.84 -34.62
C LYS A 221 12.10 24.16 -35.85
N ASP A 222 12.35 22.86 -36.03
CA ASP A 222 11.88 22.05 -37.15
C ASP A 222 10.56 21.29 -36.88
N ARG A 223 9.98 21.42 -35.68
CA ARG A 223 8.72 20.76 -35.30
C ARG A 223 7.88 21.70 -34.45
N GLU A 224 6.63 21.91 -34.86
CA GLU A 224 5.60 22.44 -33.96
C GLU A 224 5.30 21.38 -32.90
N ALA A 225 5.98 21.50 -31.75
CA ALA A 225 5.71 20.68 -30.57
C ALA A 225 5.49 21.60 -29.37
N PRO A 226 4.57 21.26 -28.45
CA PRO A 226 4.46 21.98 -27.19
C PRO A 226 5.77 21.89 -26.42
N ALA A 227 6.15 22.95 -25.70
CA ALA A 227 7.34 22.95 -24.85
C ALA A 227 7.21 21.86 -23.77
N LYS A 228 8.23 21.00 -23.64
CA LYS A 228 8.27 19.86 -22.71
C LYS A 228 9.40 20.06 -21.71
N SER A 229 9.28 19.55 -20.48
CA SER A 229 10.42 19.44 -19.57
C SER A 229 11.09 18.07 -19.70
N HIS A 230 12.26 17.90 -19.06
CA HIS A 230 12.93 16.61 -18.98
C HIS A 230 12.20 15.59 -18.09
N LEU A 231 11.10 16.00 -17.44
CA LEU A 231 10.17 15.06 -16.81
C LEU A 231 9.65 14.03 -17.82
N ILE A 232 9.32 14.45 -19.06
CA ILE A 232 8.82 13.58 -20.13
C ILE A 232 9.84 13.36 -21.27
N ASP A 233 10.82 14.26 -21.40
CA ASP A 233 11.92 14.08 -22.34
C ASP A 233 13.07 13.30 -21.68
N GLY A 234 13.11 11.99 -21.92
CA GLY A 234 14.14 11.07 -21.43
C GLY A 234 15.55 11.29 -22.00
N SER A 235 15.83 12.44 -22.62
CA SER A 235 17.19 12.85 -23.03
C SER A 235 18.12 13.06 -21.82
N ILE A 236 17.54 13.37 -20.65
CA ILE A 236 18.21 13.46 -19.36
C ILE A 236 17.47 12.53 -18.38
N GLU A 237 18.23 11.67 -17.72
CA GLU A 237 17.70 10.69 -16.78
C GLU A 237 17.92 11.18 -15.34
N PRO A 238 16.93 11.06 -14.43
CA PRO A 238 17.08 11.47 -13.04
C PRO A 238 17.99 10.50 -12.25
N PRO A 239 18.59 10.93 -11.13
CA PRO A 239 19.50 10.09 -10.32
C PRO A 239 18.82 8.85 -9.75
N TYR A 240 17.51 8.93 -9.49
CA TYR A 240 16.71 7.86 -8.93
C TYR A 240 15.52 7.51 -9.81
N ARG A 241 15.19 6.22 -9.82
CA ARG A 241 13.86 5.74 -10.18
C ARG A 241 13.04 5.63 -8.89
N ILE A 242 11.80 6.09 -8.92
CA ILE A 242 10.91 6.07 -7.74
C ILE A 242 9.86 4.98 -7.92
N GLY A 243 9.79 4.06 -6.96
CA GLY A 243 8.74 3.06 -6.84
C GLY A 243 7.77 3.38 -5.70
N MET A 244 6.64 2.69 -5.71
CA MET A 244 5.60 2.81 -4.70
C MET A 244 5.31 1.42 -4.12
N SER A 245 5.11 1.31 -2.82
CA SER A 245 4.59 0.10 -2.18
C SER A 245 3.15 0.33 -1.74
N CYS A 246 2.45 -0.73 -1.31
CA CYS A 246 1.13 -0.59 -0.70
C CYS A 246 1.17 0.29 0.56
N GLY A 247 2.32 0.36 1.24
CA GLY A 247 2.58 1.24 2.39
C GLY A 247 2.28 2.71 2.11
N ALA A 248 2.52 3.23 0.90
CA ALA A 248 2.27 4.64 0.58
C ALA A 248 0.80 5.02 0.77
N CYS A 249 -0.10 4.11 0.38
CA CYS A 249 -1.55 4.29 0.45
C CYS A 249 -2.15 3.85 1.78
N HIS A 250 -1.49 2.96 2.53
CA HIS A 250 -2.08 2.30 3.70
C HIS A 250 -1.48 2.69 5.05
N ILE A 251 -0.26 3.24 5.08
CA ILE A 251 0.34 3.79 6.29
C ILE A 251 -0.23 5.18 6.55
N ALA A 252 -0.77 5.37 7.74
CA ALA A 252 -1.35 6.61 8.22
C ALA A 252 -1.07 6.78 9.72
N PHE A 253 -1.57 7.85 10.32
CA PHE A 253 -1.51 8.01 11.77
C PHE A 253 -2.44 7.01 12.48
N ASP A 254 -1.96 6.41 13.57
CA ASP A 254 -2.78 5.61 14.48
C ASP A 254 -3.82 6.52 15.16
N PRO A 255 -5.13 6.29 14.96
CA PRO A 255 -6.17 7.13 15.57
C PRO A 255 -6.14 7.16 17.10
N VAL A 256 -5.62 6.13 17.77
CA VAL A 256 -5.51 6.13 19.23
C VAL A 256 -4.23 6.79 19.75
N HIS A 257 -3.22 6.96 18.89
CA HIS A 257 -1.95 7.60 19.22
C HIS A 257 -1.47 8.57 18.11
N PRO A 258 -2.28 9.55 17.68
CA PRO A 258 -1.87 10.45 16.60
C PRO A 258 -0.66 11.29 17.03
N PRO A 259 0.20 11.69 16.08
CA PRO A 259 1.35 12.53 16.42
C PRO A 259 0.88 13.92 16.84
N LYS A 260 1.66 14.56 17.74
CA LYS A 260 1.44 15.98 18.08
C LYS A 260 1.80 16.91 16.92
N ASP A 261 2.81 16.51 16.16
CA ASP A 261 3.27 17.19 14.96
C ASP A 261 3.28 16.19 13.80
N PRO A 262 2.39 16.34 12.81
CA PRO A 262 2.30 15.40 11.69
C PRO A 262 3.52 15.46 10.75
N ALA A 263 4.34 16.51 10.81
CA ALA A 263 5.59 16.60 10.05
C ALA A 263 6.72 15.74 10.67
N HIS A 264 6.63 15.46 11.97
CA HIS A 264 7.62 14.71 12.74
C HIS A 264 6.99 13.54 13.50
N PRO A 265 6.34 12.59 12.79
CA PRO A 265 5.77 11.42 13.45
C PRO A 265 6.87 10.51 14.00
N LYS A 266 6.53 9.75 15.03
CA LYS A 266 7.32 8.61 15.49
C LYS A 266 6.65 7.31 15.05
N TRP A 267 7.40 6.21 15.03
CA TRP A 267 6.85 4.89 14.72
C TRP A 267 5.64 4.49 15.59
N GLU A 268 5.61 4.91 16.86
CA GLU A 268 4.47 4.69 17.77
C GLU A 268 3.19 5.44 17.37
N ASN A 269 3.29 6.43 16.47
CA ASN A 269 2.16 7.21 15.97
C ASN A 269 1.57 6.65 14.68
N LEU A 270 2.11 5.56 14.15
CA LEU A 270 1.80 5.10 12.79
C LEU A 270 1.04 3.78 12.81
N SER A 271 0.11 3.66 11.86
CA SER A 271 -0.64 2.45 11.56
C SER A 271 -0.59 2.12 10.08
N GLY A 272 -0.15 0.91 9.71
CA GLY A 272 -0.09 0.38 8.36
C GLY A 272 -1.38 -0.27 7.85
N THR A 273 -2.42 -0.30 8.68
CA THR A 273 -3.72 -0.88 8.33
C THR A 273 -4.85 0.17 8.33
N VAL A 274 -4.56 1.43 8.66
CA VAL A 274 -5.57 2.49 8.74
C VAL A 274 -6.04 2.94 7.37
N GLY A 275 -5.15 3.01 6.36
CA GLY A 275 -5.46 3.67 5.09
C GLY A 275 -5.14 5.16 5.18
N ASN A 276 -4.29 5.68 4.30
CA ASN A 276 -3.89 7.09 4.31
C ASN A 276 -5.05 7.99 3.86
N GLN A 277 -5.77 8.53 4.84
CA GLN A 277 -6.90 9.45 4.67
C GLN A 277 -6.49 10.86 4.22
N TYR A 278 -5.19 11.18 4.27
CA TYR A 278 -4.68 12.52 3.99
C TYR A 278 -4.09 12.62 2.58
N GLY A 279 -3.70 11.48 2.00
CA GLY A 279 -2.97 11.39 0.75
C GLY A 279 -3.66 12.10 -0.42
N ARG A 280 -2.92 12.97 -1.11
CA ARG A 280 -3.36 13.70 -2.31
C ARG A 280 -2.85 13.02 -3.57
N PHE A 281 -3.11 11.72 -3.71
CA PHE A 281 -2.51 10.87 -4.75
C PHE A 281 -2.80 11.34 -6.17
N ALA A 282 -4.02 11.83 -6.43
CA ALA A 282 -4.37 12.42 -7.72
C ALA A 282 -3.46 13.61 -8.08
N GLN A 283 -3.19 14.49 -7.11
CA GLN A 283 -2.32 15.66 -7.27
C GLN A 283 -0.84 15.28 -7.33
N ILE A 284 -0.41 14.24 -6.60
CA ILE A 284 0.95 13.68 -6.68
C ILE A 284 1.19 13.12 -8.09
N LEU A 285 0.28 12.29 -8.58
CA LEU A 285 0.39 11.63 -9.89
C LEU A 285 0.31 12.63 -11.06
N GLY A 286 -0.33 13.78 -10.87
CA GLY A 286 -0.36 14.89 -11.83
C GLY A 286 0.62 16.03 -11.52
N SER A 287 1.56 15.87 -10.59
CA SER A 287 2.37 16.97 -10.03
C SER A 287 3.28 17.68 -11.03
N GLY A 288 3.64 17.02 -12.13
CA GLY A 288 4.41 17.59 -13.24
C GLY A 288 3.55 18.24 -14.32
N MET A 289 2.22 18.19 -14.20
CA MET A 289 1.30 18.75 -15.19
C MET A 289 0.87 20.17 -14.83
N ALA A 290 0.58 20.99 -15.85
CA ALA A 290 -0.08 22.27 -15.63
C ALA A 290 -1.56 22.04 -15.28
N PRO A 291 -2.12 22.71 -14.25
CA PRO A 291 -3.49 22.45 -13.83
C PRO A 291 -4.58 22.71 -14.89
N ASN A 292 -4.26 23.45 -15.94
CA ASN A 292 -5.18 23.78 -17.02
C ASN A 292 -5.15 22.80 -18.21
N THR A 293 -4.39 21.70 -18.14
CA THR A 293 -4.44 20.67 -19.20
C THR A 293 -5.56 19.67 -18.98
N ILE A 294 -6.06 19.08 -20.08
CA ILE A 294 -7.13 18.08 -20.02
C ILE A 294 -6.68 16.85 -19.23
N GLU A 295 -5.43 16.42 -19.39
CA GLU A 295 -4.87 15.27 -18.69
C GLU A 295 -4.84 15.51 -17.18
N TYR A 296 -4.46 16.73 -16.73
CA TYR A 296 -4.54 17.07 -15.31
C TYR A 296 -5.99 17.03 -14.81
N GLN A 297 -6.96 17.52 -15.58
CA GLN A 297 -8.37 17.52 -15.17
C GLN A 297 -8.97 16.10 -15.11
N ILE A 298 -8.52 15.19 -15.98
CA ILE A 298 -8.92 13.77 -15.97
C ILE A 298 -8.32 13.01 -14.78
N TYR A 299 -7.11 13.35 -14.34
CA TYR A 299 -6.42 12.63 -13.25
C TYR A 299 -6.55 13.30 -11.87
N GLY A 300 -6.62 14.63 -11.85
CA GLY A 300 -6.44 15.48 -10.67
C GLY A 300 -7.73 15.83 -9.91
N HIS A 301 -8.83 15.09 -10.11
CA HIS A 301 -10.15 15.43 -9.57
C HIS A 301 -10.49 14.76 -8.23
N SER A 302 -9.71 13.77 -7.77
CA SER A 302 -10.04 13.06 -6.53
C SER A 302 -9.74 13.94 -5.31
N ARG A 303 -10.65 13.89 -4.32
CA ARG A 303 -10.48 14.57 -3.03
C ARG A 303 -9.32 13.95 -2.24
N PRO A 304 -8.66 14.70 -1.33
CA PRO A 304 -7.69 14.13 -0.41
C PRO A 304 -8.24 12.88 0.30
N GLY A 305 -7.40 11.85 0.47
CA GLY A 305 -7.78 10.55 1.04
C GLY A 305 -8.55 9.61 0.11
N ALA A 306 -8.87 10.05 -1.10
CA ALA A 306 -9.47 9.23 -2.14
C ALA A 306 -8.59 9.22 -3.40
N VAL A 307 -8.65 8.11 -4.13
CA VAL A 307 -7.94 7.94 -5.41
C VAL A 307 -8.87 7.26 -6.41
N ASP A 308 -8.83 7.71 -7.65
CA ASP A 308 -9.47 6.98 -8.74
C ASP A 308 -8.57 5.79 -9.14
N THR A 309 -8.97 4.60 -8.71
CA THR A 309 -8.24 3.36 -9.01
C THR A 309 -8.41 2.90 -10.46
N SER A 310 -9.35 3.47 -11.23
CA SER A 310 -9.37 3.32 -12.68
C SER A 310 -8.65 4.42 -13.43
N ALA A 311 -8.04 5.44 -12.79
CA ALA A 311 -7.35 6.48 -13.55
C ALA A 311 -6.33 5.92 -14.56
N ILE A 312 -5.59 4.87 -14.18
CA ILE A 312 -4.59 4.21 -15.04
C ILE A 312 -5.24 3.31 -16.11
N PRO A 313 -6.02 2.27 -15.77
CA PRO A 313 -6.64 1.42 -16.79
C PRO A 313 -7.75 2.13 -17.60
N ASN A 314 -8.30 3.18 -17.03
CA ASN A 314 -9.31 4.11 -17.53
C ASN A 314 -10.60 3.44 -18.02
N ASP A 315 -11.63 3.43 -17.17
CA ASP A 315 -12.99 3.03 -17.53
C ASP A 315 -13.89 4.21 -17.93
N GLN A 316 -13.37 5.44 -17.91
CA GLN A 316 -14.08 6.69 -18.22
C GLN A 316 -15.25 7.03 -17.27
N VAL A 317 -15.31 6.38 -16.11
CA VAL A 317 -16.43 6.55 -15.15
C VAL A 317 -16.14 7.58 -14.06
N ASN A 318 -14.85 7.90 -13.83
CA ASN A 318 -14.37 8.69 -12.69
C ASN A 318 -14.78 8.05 -11.36
N ASN A 319 -14.01 7.05 -10.93
CA ASN A 319 -14.42 6.12 -9.88
C ASN A 319 -13.64 6.28 -8.56
N ALA A 320 -13.46 7.53 -8.11
CA ALA A 320 -12.76 7.83 -6.85
C ALA A 320 -13.19 6.94 -5.67
N GLY A 321 -12.21 6.37 -4.97
CA GLY A 321 -12.39 5.47 -3.84
C GLY A 321 -11.50 5.86 -2.67
N THR A 322 -12.04 5.90 -1.45
CA THR A 322 -11.23 6.02 -0.23
C THR A 322 -10.30 4.84 -0.07
N MET A 323 -9.14 5.07 0.55
CA MET A 323 -8.30 3.98 1.03
C MET A 323 -9.10 3.10 2.02
N ASN A 324 -9.05 1.78 1.84
CA ASN A 324 -9.78 0.87 2.72
C ASN A 324 -9.05 0.73 4.06
N ALA A 325 -9.80 0.85 5.16
CA ALA A 325 -9.35 0.38 6.47
C ALA A 325 -9.23 -1.16 6.44
N LEU A 326 -8.08 -1.68 6.85
CA LEU A 326 -7.76 -3.11 6.89
C LEU A 326 -7.83 -3.59 8.34
N ILE A 327 -9.02 -3.45 8.94
CA ILE A 327 -9.29 -3.78 10.34
C ILE A 327 -10.29 -4.92 10.42
N ASN A 328 -10.16 -5.82 11.39
CA ASN A 328 -11.09 -6.90 11.74
C ASN A 328 -11.37 -7.94 10.63
N LEU A 329 -10.49 -8.06 9.62
CA LEU A 329 -10.76 -8.76 8.36
C LEU A 329 -11.13 -10.25 8.54
N ALA A 330 -10.65 -10.89 9.61
CA ALA A 330 -11.01 -12.26 9.95
C ALA A 330 -12.52 -12.48 10.21
N ARG A 331 -13.29 -11.41 10.41
CA ARG A 331 -14.73 -11.43 10.68
C ARG A 331 -15.56 -10.83 9.56
N ARG A 332 -14.91 -10.39 8.49
CA ARG A 332 -15.58 -9.88 7.30
C ARG A 332 -16.40 -11.00 6.65
N PRO A 333 -17.67 -10.74 6.27
CA PRO A 333 -18.49 -11.76 5.61
C PRO A 333 -17.89 -12.28 4.30
N THR A 334 -18.14 -13.55 4.00
CA THR A 334 -17.81 -14.21 2.73
C THR A 334 -19.07 -14.68 2.02
N PHE A 335 -19.03 -14.72 0.69
CA PHE A 335 -20.16 -15.07 -0.17
C PHE A 335 -19.78 -16.23 -1.10
N ALA A 336 -20.76 -17.08 -1.40
CA ALA A 336 -20.57 -18.17 -2.35
C ALA A 336 -20.54 -17.62 -3.78
N GLU A 337 -19.41 -17.81 -4.45
CA GLU A 337 -19.16 -17.29 -5.79
C GLU A 337 -18.74 -18.44 -6.72
N ASP A 338 -19.17 -18.37 -7.97
CA ASP A 338 -18.67 -19.24 -9.05
C ASP A 338 -17.45 -18.59 -9.70
N ILE A 339 -16.28 -19.19 -9.53
CA ILE A 339 -14.98 -18.55 -9.77
C ILE A 339 -14.15 -19.36 -10.76
N ILE A 340 -13.61 -18.68 -11.77
CA ILE A 340 -12.53 -19.19 -12.62
C ILE A 340 -11.23 -18.54 -12.15
N LYS A 341 -10.30 -19.34 -11.61
CA LYS A 341 -8.98 -18.83 -11.17
C LYS A 341 -7.88 -19.87 -11.22
N TRP A 342 -6.65 -19.39 -11.15
CA TRP A 342 -5.43 -20.19 -11.01
C TRP A 342 -5.29 -20.74 -9.58
N ARG A 343 -4.99 -22.02 -9.44
CA ARG A 343 -4.74 -22.68 -8.16
C ARG A 343 -3.43 -23.45 -8.24
N LYS A 344 -2.65 -23.46 -7.15
CA LYS A 344 -1.43 -24.27 -7.06
C LYS A 344 -1.77 -25.75 -7.31
N THR A 345 -0.94 -26.42 -8.10
CA THR A 345 -0.97 -27.86 -8.37
C THR A 345 0.48 -28.34 -8.55
N ASN A 346 0.72 -29.65 -8.47
CA ASN A 346 2.06 -30.20 -8.66
C ASN A 346 2.35 -30.68 -10.08
N GLN A 347 1.35 -30.68 -10.96
CA GLN A 347 1.51 -31.12 -12.34
C GLN A 347 0.42 -30.52 -13.23
N CYS A 348 0.76 -30.31 -14.50
CA CYS A 348 -0.23 -29.99 -15.52
C CYS A 348 -0.82 -31.25 -16.17
N PRO A 349 -2.11 -31.25 -16.54
CA PRO A 349 -2.70 -32.32 -17.33
C PRO A 349 -1.95 -32.54 -18.66
N ALA A 350 -1.90 -33.78 -19.14
CA ALA A 350 -1.30 -34.10 -20.44
C ALA A 350 -2.01 -33.33 -21.57
N GLY A 351 -1.26 -32.56 -22.36
CA GLY A 351 -1.80 -31.71 -23.42
C GLY A 351 -2.38 -30.37 -22.93
N GLY A 352 -2.16 -29.99 -21.66
CA GLY A 352 -2.50 -28.67 -21.13
C GLY A 352 -1.77 -27.57 -21.89
N ASN A 353 -2.47 -26.45 -22.15
CA ASN A 353 -1.85 -25.25 -22.72
C ASN A 353 -1.56 -24.23 -21.61
N GLU A 354 -0.64 -23.31 -21.89
CA GLU A 354 -0.18 -22.30 -20.92
C GLU A 354 -1.28 -21.34 -20.42
N ARG A 355 -2.46 -21.31 -21.06
CA ARG A 355 -3.63 -20.51 -20.61
C ARG A 355 -4.50 -21.26 -19.61
N THR A 356 -4.35 -22.57 -19.50
CA THR A 356 -5.14 -23.42 -18.59
C THR A 356 -4.29 -24.06 -17.51
N CYS A 357 -3.00 -24.29 -17.78
CA CYS A 357 -2.06 -24.77 -16.78
C CYS A 357 -0.63 -24.36 -17.13
N TRP A 358 0.16 -23.97 -16.14
CA TRP A 358 1.55 -23.58 -16.33
C TRP A 358 2.44 -24.12 -15.20
N CYS A 359 3.60 -24.65 -15.54
CA CYS A 359 4.64 -25.07 -14.60
C CYS A 359 5.87 -24.19 -14.78
N GLU A 360 6.51 -23.81 -13.66
CA GLU A 360 7.71 -22.99 -13.70
C GLU A 360 8.90 -23.78 -14.27
N PRO A 361 9.55 -23.32 -15.36
CA PRO A 361 10.67 -24.02 -15.95
C PRO A 361 11.81 -24.25 -14.95
N GLY A 362 12.24 -25.50 -14.79
CA GLY A 362 13.32 -25.89 -13.87
C GLY A 362 12.91 -26.05 -12.40
N GLN A 363 11.62 -25.94 -12.07
CA GLN A 363 11.07 -26.17 -10.73
C GLN A 363 10.05 -27.32 -10.76
N ASP A 364 10.54 -28.55 -10.63
CA ASP A 364 9.70 -29.75 -10.63
C ASP A 364 8.63 -29.68 -9.54
N GLY A 365 7.36 -29.84 -9.92
CA GLY A 365 6.24 -29.78 -8.97
C GLY A 365 5.68 -28.38 -8.71
N LYS A 366 6.25 -27.31 -9.31
CA LYS A 366 5.75 -25.94 -9.14
C LYS A 366 4.83 -25.53 -10.29
N CYS A 367 3.55 -25.87 -10.19
CA CYS A 367 2.57 -25.63 -11.24
C CYS A 367 1.30 -24.91 -10.73
N TRP A 368 0.52 -24.37 -11.67
CA TRP A 368 -0.77 -23.75 -11.41
C TRP A 368 -1.77 -24.14 -12.48
N GLU A 369 -2.98 -24.49 -12.09
CA GLU A 369 -4.07 -24.84 -12.99
C GLU A 369 -5.22 -23.85 -12.84
N ARG A 370 -5.70 -23.34 -13.98
CA ARG A 370 -6.85 -22.45 -14.07
C ARG A 370 -8.11 -23.29 -14.21
N GLY A 371 -9.05 -23.13 -13.26
CA GLY A 371 -10.27 -23.93 -13.25
C GLY A 371 -11.46 -23.21 -12.62
N ARG A 372 -12.66 -23.68 -12.94
CA ARG A 372 -13.94 -23.19 -12.40
C ARG A 372 -14.34 -23.96 -11.14
N LYS A 373 -14.65 -23.26 -10.05
CA LYS A 373 -15.13 -23.86 -8.80
C LYS A 373 -16.01 -22.88 -8.03
N LYS A 374 -16.98 -23.40 -7.26
CA LYS A 374 -17.71 -22.62 -6.27
C LYS A 374 -16.93 -22.54 -4.96
N GLU A 375 -16.69 -21.34 -4.46
CA GLU A 375 -15.96 -21.09 -3.21
C GLU A 375 -16.62 -19.95 -2.42
N PHE A 376 -16.40 -19.92 -1.10
CA PHE A 376 -16.78 -18.78 -0.27
C PHE A 376 -15.61 -17.79 -0.18
N VAL A 377 -15.83 -16.56 -0.62
CA VAL A 377 -14.78 -15.54 -0.71
C VAL A 377 -15.27 -14.17 -0.25
N HIS A 378 -14.34 -13.29 0.09
CA HIS A 378 -14.63 -11.89 0.38
C HIS A 378 -14.87 -11.12 -0.93
N HIS A 379 -15.74 -10.11 -0.88
CA HIS A 379 -15.94 -9.12 -1.95
C HIS A 379 -15.14 -7.85 -1.64
N ILE A 380 -13.94 -7.66 -2.19
CA ILE A 380 -12.99 -6.69 -1.61
C ILE A 380 -13.32 -5.23 -1.97
N LEU A 381 -13.54 -4.93 -3.25
CA LEU A 381 -13.77 -3.57 -3.75
C LEU A 381 -15.16 -3.02 -3.40
N LYS A 382 -15.39 -1.73 -3.64
CA LYS A 382 -16.60 -1.02 -3.18
C LYS A 382 -17.89 -1.52 -3.85
N GLY A 383 -17.82 -2.04 -5.08
CA GLY A 383 -18.91 -2.74 -5.77
C GLY A 383 -18.82 -4.27 -5.66
N GLY A 384 -17.81 -4.77 -4.95
CA GLY A 384 -17.55 -6.20 -4.77
C GLY A 384 -16.81 -6.88 -5.93
N GLU A 385 -16.07 -6.14 -6.75
CA GLU A 385 -15.56 -6.64 -8.04
C GLU A 385 -14.33 -7.56 -7.94
N ASP A 386 -13.48 -7.34 -6.92
CA ASP A 386 -12.49 -8.34 -6.48
C ASP A 386 -13.23 -9.46 -5.74
N SER A 387 -13.80 -10.40 -6.52
CA SER A 387 -14.72 -11.44 -6.05
C SER A 387 -14.20 -12.87 -6.24
N ILE A 388 -12.88 -13.05 -6.36
CA ILE A 388 -12.26 -14.38 -6.46
C ILE A 388 -11.43 -14.80 -5.25
N GLY A 389 -11.30 -13.93 -4.24
CA GLY A 389 -10.59 -14.21 -3.00
C GLY A 389 -9.73 -13.05 -2.48
N ALA A 390 -9.33 -13.15 -1.21
CA ALA A 390 -8.48 -12.14 -0.57
C ALA A 390 -7.03 -12.18 -1.07
N LEU A 391 -6.49 -13.37 -1.36
CA LEU A 391 -5.11 -13.52 -1.84
C LEU A 391 -4.95 -12.87 -3.21
N GLU A 392 -5.90 -13.08 -4.11
CA GLU A 392 -5.89 -12.53 -5.45
C GLU A 392 -6.12 -11.01 -5.44
N ALA A 393 -6.94 -10.50 -4.53
CA ALA A 393 -7.06 -9.05 -4.33
C ALA A 393 -5.75 -8.43 -3.80
N ILE A 394 -5.03 -9.11 -2.88
CA ILE A 394 -3.71 -8.67 -2.41
C ILE A 394 -2.71 -8.70 -3.57
N GLN A 395 -2.71 -9.72 -4.42
CA GLN A 395 -1.85 -9.77 -5.59
C GLN A 395 -2.15 -8.62 -6.57
N ARG A 396 -3.44 -8.35 -6.81
CA ARG A 396 -3.90 -7.33 -7.77
C ARG A 396 -3.45 -5.93 -7.37
N VAL A 397 -3.39 -5.59 -6.08
CA VAL A 397 -3.01 -4.24 -5.67
C VAL A 397 -1.56 -3.87 -6.07
N TYR A 398 -0.66 -4.84 -6.23
CA TYR A 398 0.68 -4.60 -6.78
C TYR A 398 0.63 -4.19 -8.26
N PHE A 399 -0.26 -4.79 -9.05
CA PHE A 399 -0.49 -4.34 -10.42
C PHE A 399 -1.07 -2.92 -10.46
N ASN A 400 -1.98 -2.57 -9.54
CA ASN A 400 -2.52 -1.21 -9.47
C ASN A 400 -1.46 -0.13 -9.23
N ILE A 401 -0.36 -0.48 -8.56
CA ILE A 401 0.79 0.42 -8.36
C ILE A 401 1.88 0.21 -9.42
N GLY A 402 1.65 -0.56 -10.48
CA GLY A 402 2.54 -0.62 -11.64
C GLY A 402 3.50 -1.81 -11.70
N SER A 403 3.41 -2.78 -10.78
CA SER A 403 4.23 -3.98 -10.84
C SER A 403 3.98 -4.74 -12.16
N CYS A 404 5.02 -5.37 -12.71
CA CYS A 404 4.98 -6.08 -14.00
C CYS A 404 4.35 -5.28 -15.16
N SER A 405 4.52 -3.96 -15.16
CA SER A 405 3.84 -3.11 -16.15
C SER A 405 4.22 -3.41 -17.59
N GLU A 406 5.50 -3.64 -17.85
CA GLU A 406 6.04 -3.88 -19.19
C GLU A 406 5.71 -5.29 -19.70
N GLU A 407 5.68 -6.28 -18.81
CA GLU A 407 5.45 -7.69 -19.08
C GLU A 407 3.96 -8.02 -19.19
N GLY A 408 3.14 -7.35 -18.37
CA GLY A 408 1.84 -7.87 -17.99
C GLY A 408 0.63 -7.07 -18.45
N TRP A 409 0.66 -5.74 -18.36
CA TRP A 409 -0.58 -4.98 -18.51
C TRP A 409 -0.50 -3.70 -19.33
N VAL A 410 0.67 -3.14 -19.64
CA VAL A 410 0.78 -1.92 -20.47
C VAL A 410 0.09 -2.03 -21.84
N ASN A 411 0.14 -3.22 -22.46
CA ASN A 411 -0.49 -3.48 -23.75
C ASN A 411 -2.02 -3.70 -23.65
N HIS A 412 -2.54 -3.73 -22.43
CA HIS A 412 -3.94 -3.97 -22.11
C HIS A 412 -4.67 -2.70 -21.67
N LEU A 413 -3.95 -1.57 -21.58
CA LEU A 413 -4.51 -0.26 -21.24
C LEU A 413 -4.94 0.51 -22.49
N THR A 414 -5.93 1.38 -22.30
CA THR A 414 -6.36 2.35 -23.31
C THR A 414 -5.27 3.42 -23.49
N ASP A 415 -4.73 3.56 -24.70
CA ASP A 415 -3.92 4.70 -25.12
C ASP A 415 -4.85 5.80 -25.65
N MET A 416 -4.99 6.89 -24.90
CA MET A 416 -5.90 8.00 -25.25
C MET A 416 -5.54 8.71 -26.57
N ARG A 417 -4.37 8.44 -27.14
CA ARG A 417 -3.93 8.98 -28.44
C ARG A 417 -4.26 8.05 -29.61
N GLN A 418 -4.66 6.81 -29.33
CA GLN A 418 -5.04 5.86 -30.35
C GLN A 418 -6.52 6.06 -30.72
N LEU A 419 -6.77 6.50 -31.94
CA LEU A 419 -8.12 6.75 -32.46
C LEU A 419 -8.64 5.63 -33.37
N ASP A 420 -7.75 4.78 -33.88
CA ASP A 420 -8.13 3.67 -34.76
C ASP A 420 -8.54 2.46 -33.92
N PRO A 421 -9.82 2.00 -34.01
CA PRO A 421 -10.32 0.86 -33.24
C PRO A 421 -9.67 -0.48 -33.57
N THR A 422 -8.94 -0.58 -34.68
CA THR A 422 -8.25 -1.80 -35.10
C THR A 422 -6.81 -1.88 -34.59
N MET A 423 -6.29 -0.76 -34.06
CA MET A 423 -4.91 -0.66 -33.62
C MET A 423 -4.74 -1.04 -32.15
N ARG A 424 -3.56 -1.58 -31.82
CA ARG A 424 -3.20 -1.90 -30.43
C ARG A 424 -3.25 -0.64 -29.56
N GLY A 425 -3.82 -0.77 -28.37
CA GLY A 425 -4.02 0.33 -27.43
C GLY A 425 -5.36 1.05 -27.59
N PHE A 426 -6.19 0.70 -28.57
CA PHE A 426 -7.57 1.16 -28.59
C PHE A 426 -8.42 0.35 -27.60
N GLY A 427 -8.88 1.01 -26.54
CA GLY A 427 -9.64 0.39 -25.46
C GLY A 427 -8.81 -0.52 -24.57
N GLN A 428 -9.49 -1.14 -23.61
CA GLN A 428 -8.89 -2.13 -22.71
C GLN A 428 -8.99 -3.54 -23.31
N THR A 429 -8.06 -4.41 -22.91
CA THR A 429 -8.19 -5.86 -23.11
C THR A 429 -7.87 -6.61 -21.81
N PRO A 430 -8.23 -7.89 -21.67
CA PRO A 430 -7.96 -8.66 -20.45
C PRO A 430 -6.47 -8.88 -20.19
N PHE A 431 -6.07 -8.66 -18.94
CA PHE A 431 -4.79 -9.10 -18.39
C PHE A 431 -4.74 -10.63 -18.30
N ASP A 432 -3.63 -11.26 -18.70
CA ASP A 432 -3.43 -12.71 -18.64
C ASP A 432 -2.49 -13.07 -17.47
N ILE A 433 -3.03 -13.59 -16.37
CA ILE A 433 -2.25 -13.97 -15.18
C ILE A 433 -1.22 -15.08 -15.54
N GLY A 434 -1.55 -15.98 -16.47
CA GLY A 434 -0.65 -17.04 -16.91
C GLY A 434 0.58 -16.48 -17.62
N GLN A 435 0.39 -15.52 -18.53
CA GLN A 435 1.49 -14.78 -19.16
C GLN A 435 2.36 -14.08 -18.11
N VAL A 436 1.74 -13.34 -17.19
CA VAL A 436 2.50 -12.54 -16.22
C VAL A 436 3.28 -13.43 -15.26
N ARG A 437 2.69 -14.56 -14.85
CA ARG A 437 3.39 -15.54 -14.02
C ARG A 437 4.62 -16.08 -14.70
N ARG A 438 4.58 -16.30 -16.02
CA ARG A 438 5.74 -16.75 -16.81
C ARG A 438 6.80 -15.66 -16.91
N ASP A 439 6.40 -14.46 -17.28
CA ASP A 439 7.32 -13.43 -17.76
C ASP A 439 7.83 -12.48 -16.66
N CYS A 440 7.10 -12.34 -15.54
CA CYS A 440 7.42 -11.41 -14.46
C CYS A 440 7.86 -12.13 -13.17
N PRO A 441 9.16 -12.13 -12.81
CA PRO A 441 9.61 -12.69 -11.54
C PRO A 441 9.03 -11.96 -10.34
N GLN A 442 8.82 -10.64 -10.41
CA GLN A 442 8.24 -9.87 -9.32
C GLN A 442 6.81 -10.30 -8.98
N PHE A 443 6.03 -10.79 -9.97
CA PHE A 443 4.73 -11.41 -9.70
C PHE A 443 4.89 -12.67 -8.85
N ARG A 444 5.79 -13.57 -9.23
CA ARG A 444 6.02 -14.82 -8.50
C ARG A 444 6.55 -14.57 -7.10
N ALA A 445 7.41 -13.55 -6.92
CA ALA A 445 7.93 -13.17 -5.61
C ALA A 445 6.85 -12.76 -4.62
N ILE A 446 5.82 -12.04 -5.09
CA ILE A 446 4.62 -11.71 -4.31
C ILE A 446 3.72 -12.94 -4.17
N GLU A 447 3.44 -13.68 -5.26
CA GLU A 447 2.53 -14.84 -5.27
C GLU A 447 2.96 -15.91 -4.25
N ASP A 448 4.27 -16.16 -4.17
CA ASP A 448 4.88 -17.11 -3.26
C ASP A 448 4.82 -16.69 -1.77
N ARG A 449 4.40 -15.45 -1.47
CA ARG A 449 4.35 -14.84 -0.13
C ARG A 449 3.02 -14.17 0.22
N LEU A 450 1.96 -14.45 -0.54
CA LEU A 450 0.65 -13.84 -0.35
C LEU A 450 0.03 -14.17 1.01
N ASP A 451 0.30 -15.36 1.55
CA ASP A 451 -0.29 -15.76 2.84
C ASP A 451 0.31 -14.98 4.00
N GLU A 452 1.61 -14.69 4.00
CA GLU A 452 2.27 -13.85 4.99
C GLU A 452 1.67 -12.43 4.97
N VAL A 453 1.51 -11.84 3.78
CA VAL A 453 0.86 -10.53 3.62
C VAL A 453 -0.58 -10.58 4.14
N ARG A 454 -1.34 -11.63 3.79
CA ARG A 454 -2.71 -11.83 4.31
C ARG A 454 -2.71 -11.93 5.84
N GLN A 455 -1.81 -12.71 6.43
CA GLN A 455 -1.72 -12.87 7.88
C GLN A 455 -1.48 -11.52 8.56
N PHE A 456 -0.55 -10.71 8.04
CA PHE A 456 -0.32 -9.34 8.53
C PHE A 456 -1.58 -8.47 8.45
N LEU A 457 -2.23 -8.41 7.29
CA LEU A 457 -3.43 -7.58 7.11
C LEU A 457 -4.58 -8.00 8.06
N PHE A 458 -4.63 -9.26 8.44
CA PHE A 458 -5.66 -9.80 9.34
C PHE A 458 -5.35 -9.53 10.82
N THR A 459 -4.19 -8.94 11.14
CA THR A 459 -3.88 -8.45 12.49
C THR A 459 -4.54 -7.12 12.84
N GLY A 460 -5.02 -6.37 11.84
CA GLY A 460 -5.60 -5.05 12.05
C GLY A 460 -6.80 -5.09 13.01
N ALA A 461 -6.75 -4.32 14.09
CA ALA A 461 -7.82 -4.24 15.08
C ALA A 461 -8.54 -2.87 15.00
N PRO A 462 -9.82 -2.78 15.42
CA PRO A 462 -10.52 -1.51 15.51
C PRO A 462 -9.86 -0.54 16.51
N ALA A 463 -9.83 0.75 16.16
CA ALA A 463 -9.43 1.84 17.04
C ALA A 463 -10.60 2.22 17.96
N ASP A 464 -10.46 1.93 19.26
CA ASP A 464 -11.48 2.21 20.25
C ASP A 464 -11.43 3.67 20.73
N LEU A 465 -12.55 4.40 20.59
CA LEU A 465 -12.65 5.82 20.95
C LEU A 465 -12.31 6.11 22.43
N TYR A 466 -12.57 5.17 23.35
CA TYR A 466 -12.24 5.37 24.75
C TYR A 466 -10.73 5.52 24.95
N GLN A 467 -9.91 4.82 24.16
CA GLN A 467 -8.44 4.91 24.22
C GLN A 467 -7.99 6.27 23.70
N ALA A 468 -8.51 6.71 22.55
CA ALA A 468 -8.21 8.02 21.99
C ALA A 468 -8.61 9.18 22.92
N ARG A 469 -9.67 9.01 23.71
CA ARG A 469 -10.09 9.97 24.76
C ARG A 469 -9.35 9.81 26.09
N GLY A 470 -8.37 8.90 26.20
CA GLY A 470 -7.59 8.66 27.43
C GLY A 470 -8.39 8.06 28.59
N LEU A 471 -9.50 7.38 28.28
CA LEU A 471 -10.38 6.77 29.27
C LEU A 471 -9.95 5.33 29.58
N LYS A 472 -10.30 4.85 30.77
CA LYS A 472 -9.89 3.50 31.22
C LYS A 472 -10.58 2.37 30.45
N ASN A 473 -11.83 2.56 30.03
CA ASN A 473 -12.65 1.54 29.40
C ASN A 473 -13.92 2.16 28.76
N ASN A 474 -14.71 1.32 28.10
CA ASN A 474 -15.98 1.72 27.50
C ASN A 474 -17.03 2.22 28.51
N ALA A 475 -17.04 1.74 29.75
CA ALA A 475 -18.01 2.23 30.75
C ALA A 475 -17.76 3.71 31.08
N ALA A 476 -16.50 4.10 31.24
CA ALA A 476 -16.11 5.51 31.40
C ALA A 476 -16.46 6.36 30.16
N LEU A 477 -16.33 5.79 28.95
CA LEU A 477 -16.77 6.46 27.72
C LEU A 477 -18.28 6.69 27.72
N VAL A 478 -19.08 5.69 28.09
CA VAL A 478 -20.54 5.80 28.16
C VAL A 478 -20.95 6.88 29.17
N GLU A 479 -20.32 6.93 30.34
CA GLU A 479 -20.56 7.96 31.35
C GLU A 479 -20.26 9.36 30.79
N GLN A 480 -19.09 9.53 30.16
CA GLN A 480 -18.69 10.80 29.57
C GLN A 480 -19.66 11.25 28.47
N LEU A 481 -20.04 10.36 27.55
CA LEU A 481 -20.96 10.67 26.46
C LEU A 481 -22.37 10.98 26.97
N ASN A 482 -22.85 10.31 28.01
CA ASN A 482 -24.14 10.64 28.63
C ASN A 482 -24.11 11.98 29.37
N LYS A 483 -22.95 12.41 29.87
CA LYS A 483 -22.79 13.76 30.42
C LYS A 483 -22.77 14.83 29.31
N GLU A 484 -22.13 14.52 28.18
CA GLU A 484 -21.97 15.42 27.04
C GLU A 484 -23.28 15.59 26.24
N PHE A 485 -23.99 14.50 25.97
CA PHE A 485 -25.16 14.47 25.08
C PHE A 485 -26.50 14.23 25.80
N GLY A 486 -26.49 14.10 27.12
CA GLY A 486 -27.67 13.89 27.94
C GLY A 486 -27.84 12.46 28.46
N LYS A 487 -28.55 12.35 29.60
CA LYS A 487 -28.72 11.09 30.33
C LYS A 487 -29.36 10.02 29.42
N GLY A 488 -28.65 8.91 29.21
CA GLY A 488 -29.13 7.77 28.42
C GLY A 488 -28.90 7.88 26.90
N ALA A 489 -28.20 8.92 26.43
CA ALA A 489 -27.92 9.15 25.01
C ALA A 489 -27.27 7.93 24.32
N VAL A 490 -26.32 7.26 24.98
CA VAL A 490 -25.64 6.10 24.36
C VAL A 490 -26.58 4.90 24.20
N GLU A 491 -27.44 4.66 25.19
CA GLU A 491 -28.40 3.55 25.12
C GLU A 491 -29.49 3.83 24.08
N GLN A 492 -29.97 5.08 24.00
CA GLN A 492 -30.87 5.51 22.94
C GLN A 492 -30.22 5.34 21.56
N GLY A 493 -28.95 5.73 21.41
CA GLY A 493 -28.18 5.52 20.18
C GLY A 493 -28.05 4.04 19.81
N ARG A 494 -27.79 3.16 20.78
CA ARG A 494 -27.77 1.69 20.57
C ARG A 494 -29.12 1.18 20.06
N ALA A 495 -30.22 1.64 20.66
CA ALA A 495 -31.56 1.26 20.24
C ALA A 495 -31.88 1.75 18.82
N VAL A 496 -31.51 2.99 18.47
CA VAL A 496 -31.66 3.51 17.09
C VAL A 496 -30.85 2.67 16.11
N PHE A 497 -29.59 2.37 16.45
CA PHE A 497 -28.73 1.54 15.60
C PHE A 497 -29.32 0.15 15.34
N ALA A 498 -29.73 -0.55 16.39
CA ALA A 498 -30.32 -1.89 16.28
C ALA A 498 -31.59 -1.88 15.40
N ASN A 499 -32.45 -0.89 15.57
CA ASN A 499 -33.73 -0.81 14.86
C ASN A 499 -33.65 -0.29 13.42
N LYS A 500 -32.63 0.53 13.09
CA LYS A 500 -32.58 1.28 11.82
C LYS A 500 -31.34 1.01 10.96
N CYS A 501 -30.22 0.68 11.58
CA CYS A 501 -28.93 0.61 10.89
C CYS A 501 -28.41 -0.83 10.76
N ALA A 502 -28.66 -1.68 11.76
CA ALA A 502 -28.05 -3.00 11.88
C ALA A 502 -28.42 -3.97 10.75
N SER A 503 -29.56 -3.80 10.08
CA SER A 503 -29.94 -4.61 8.91
C SER A 503 -28.90 -4.52 7.77
N CYS A 504 -28.26 -3.37 7.61
CA CYS A 504 -27.14 -3.15 6.70
C CYS A 504 -25.79 -3.27 7.41
N HIS A 505 -25.65 -2.62 8.56
CA HIS A 505 -24.36 -2.40 9.24
C HIS A 505 -24.07 -3.37 10.40
N SER A 506 -24.53 -4.61 10.32
CA SER A 506 -24.12 -5.68 11.25
C SER A 506 -23.93 -6.98 10.48
N SER A 507 -22.87 -7.73 10.83
CA SER A 507 -22.70 -9.11 10.34
C SER A 507 -23.43 -10.14 11.22
N GLN A 508 -24.01 -9.72 12.34
CA GLN A 508 -24.81 -10.59 13.20
C GLN A 508 -26.18 -10.86 12.57
N ILE A 509 -26.81 -11.95 13.00
CA ILE A 509 -28.14 -12.35 12.53
C ILE A 509 -29.20 -11.75 13.45
N ALA A 510 -30.27 -11.20 12.88
CA ALA A 510 -31.45 -10.70 13.60
C ALA A 510 -32.07 -11.75 14.57
N PRO A 511 -32.81 -11.35 15.62
CA PRO A 511 -33.15 -9.97 16.01
C PRO A 511 -31.96 -9.19 16.57
N PHE A 512 -31.88 -7.89 16.25
CA PHE A 512 -30.72 -7.03 16.54
C PHE A 512 -30.77 -6.36 17.92
N GLU A 513 -31.95 -6.22 18.49
CA GLU A 513 -32.24 -5.51 19.74
C GLU A 513 -31.51 -6.16 20.94
N ASN A 514 -31.30 -7.47 20.84
CA ASN A 514 -30.65 -8.30 21.86
C ASN A 514 -29.15 -8.51 21.61
N LYS A 515 -28.56 -7.86 20.61
CA LYS A 515 -27.15 -8.03 20.26
C LYS A 515 -26.27 -7.02 20.97
N ASP A 516 -25.10 -7.49 21.40
CA ASP A 516 -23.99 -6.63 21.77
C ASP A 516 -22.99 -6.56 20.61
N PHE A 517 -23.05 -5.44 19.90
CA PHE A 517 -22.20 -5.10 18.76
C PHE A 517 -20.72 -4.87 19.13
N ARG A 518 -20.37 -4.83 20.42
CA ARG A 518 -18.98 -4.66 20.91
C ARG A 518 -18.34 -5.96 21.39
N THR A 519 -19.07 -7.07 21.35
CA THR A 519 -18.57 -8.37 21.79
C THR A 519 -17.29 -8.73 21.03
N VAL A 520 -16.28 -9.19 21.77
CA VAL A 520 -15.04 -9.74 21.21
C VAL A 520 -15.06 -11.25 21.23
N SER A 521 -14.33 -11.86 20.29
CA SER A 521 -14.15 -13.31 20.30
C SER A 521 -13.46 -13.77 21.57
N THR A 522 -13.99 -14.81 22.19
CA THR A 522 -13.38 -15.49 23.34
C THR A 522 -12.38 -16.57 22.93
N ASN A 523 -12.34 -16.92 21.64
CA ASN A 523 -11.35 -17.87 21.12
C ASN A 523 -9.96 -17.20 21.11
N PRO A 524 -8.96 -17.76 21.81
CA PRO A 524 -7.61 -17.18 21.85
C PRO A 524 -6.97 -16.97 20.48
N LYS A 525 -7.31 -17.81 19.48
CA LYS A 525 -6.79 -17.68 18.11
C LYS A 525 -7.24 -16.41 17.40
N ASP A 526 -8.37 -15.86 17.83
CA ASP A 526 -8.99 -14.69 17.22
C ASP A 526 -8.43 -13.38 17.81
N LYS A 527 -7.44 -13.45 18.71
CA LYS A 527 -6.70 -12.29 19.26
C LYS A 527 -7.62 -11.12 19.71
N GLY A 528 -8.82 -11.43 20.20
CA GLY A 528 -9.78 -10.43 20.66
C GLY A 528 -10.50 -9.61 19.57
N VAL A 529 -10.54 -10.08 18.32
CA VAL A 529 -11.31 -9.41 17.24
C VAL A 529 -12.80 -9.26 17.60
N ARG A 530 -13.44 -8.18 17.15
CA ARG A 530 -14.89 -7.97 17.33
C ARG A 530 -15.66 -9.04 16.55
N ILE A 531 -16.63 -9.72 17.18
CA ILE A 531 -17.43 -10.74 16.48
C ILE A 531 -18.28 -10.13 15.37
N ASP A 532 -18.67 -8.87 15.54
CA ASP A 532 -19.39 -8.10 14.54
C ASP A 532 -18.42 -7.30 13.67
N TRP A 533 -18.58 -7.42 12.36
CA TRP A 533 -17.87 -6.63 11.35
C TRP A 533 -18.42 -5.19 11.25
N LEU A 534 -19.57 -4.92 11.87
CA LEU A 534 -20.37 -3.70 11.67
C LEU A 534 -20.68 -3.41 10.20
N GLY A 535 -20.92 -4.47 9.44
CA GLY A 535 -21.29 -4.48 8.04
C GLY A 535 -21.80 -5.86 7.64
N ASN A 536 -22.80 -5.94 6.78
CA ASN A 536 -23.23 -7.22 6.21
C ASN A 536 -22.52 -7.54 4.88
N ASP A 537 -21.78 -6.57 4.33
CA ASP A 537 -21.04 -6.61 3.06
C ASP A 537 -21.90 -6.99 1.84
N LYS A 538 -23.23 -6.97 1.97
CA LYS A 538 -24.16 -7.28 0.88
C LYS A 538 -24.19 -6.13 -0.13
N LEU A 539 -24.32 -6.50 -1.39
CA LEU A 539 -24.51 -5.56 -2.49
C LEU A 539 -25.93 -5.00 -2.49
N VAL A 540 -26.05 -3.68 -2.37
CA VAL A 540 -27.32 -2.93 -2.42
C VAL A 540 -27.33 -2.03 -3.66
N PRO A 541 -28.46 -1.93 -4.40
CA PRO A 541 -28.56 -1.06 -5.58
C PRO A 541 -28.20 0.39 -5.23
N VAL A 542 -27.44 1.06 -6.10
CA VAL A 542 -27.04 2.44 -5.86
C VAL A 542 -28.23 3.40 -5.92
N SER A 543 -29.29 3.06 -6.66
CA SER A 543 -30.56 3.81 -6.65
C SER A 543 -31.26 3.79 -5.29
N GLU A 544 -31.08 2.73 -4.50
CA GLU A 544 -31.57 2.64 -3.12
C GLU A 544 -30.67 3.46 -2.17
N ILE A 545 -29.35 3.39 -2.34
CA ILE A 545 -28.37 4.07 -1.48
C ILE A 545 -28.40 5.60 -1.68
N GLY A 546 -28.59 6.07 -2.93
CA GLY A 546 -28.72 7.49 -3.26
C GLY A 546 -27.42 8.32 -3.21
N THR A 547 -26.25 7.69 -3.12
CA THR A 547 -24.94 8.38 -3.19
C THR A 547 -24.42 8.54 -4.63
N ASN A 548 -23.29 9.22 -4.82
CA ASN A 548 -22.65 9.31 -6.14
C ASN A 548 -22.47 7.92 -6.75
N ARG A 549 -22.97 7.72 -7.98
CA ARG A 549 -23.03 6.39 -8.62
C ARG A 549 -21.80 6.01 -9.43
N SER A 550 -20.87 6.93 -9.69
CA SER A 550 -19.73 6.67 -10.56
C SER A 550 -18.94 5.44 -10.11
N ARG A 551 -18.59 5.32 -8.82
CA ARG A 551 -17.85 4.12 -8.35
C ARG A 551 -18.60 2.82 -8.55
N SER A 552 -19.93 2.80 -8.52
CA SER A 552 -20.74 1.60 -8.74
C SER A 552 -20.76 1.17 -10.20
N LEU A 553 -20.47 2.08 -11.15
CA LEU A 553 -20.45 1.81 -12.58
C LEU A 553 -19.09 1.33 -13.09
N HIS A 554 -18.14 1.09 -12.18
CA HIS A 554 -16.82 0.57 -12.46
C HIS A 554 -16.86 -0.67 -13.36
N SER A 555 -16.06 -0.69 -14.42
CA SER A 555 -16.15 -1.76 -15.43
C SER A 555 -14.91 -2.62 -15.61
N ASN A 556 -13.79 -2.34 -14.93
CA ASN A 556 -12.53 -3.01 -15.24
C ASN A 556 -12.52 -4.53 -14.97
N HIS A 557 -13.44 -5.06 -14.15
CA HIS A 557 -13.56 -6.50 -13.86
C HIS A 557 -14.53 -7.23 -14.80
N MET A 558 -15.14 -6.51 -15.74
CA MET A 558 -16.07 -7.09 -16.72
C MET A 558 -15.32 -7.89 -17.78
N GLN A 559 -16.05 -8.73 -18.51
CA GLN A 559 -15.49 -9.46 -19.62
C GLN A 559 -14.91 -8.50 -20.68
N GLY A 560 -13.74 -8.81 -21.22
CA GLY A 560 -12.98 -8.00 -22.15
C GLY A 560 -12.18 -6.87 -21.51
N ARG A 561 -12.20 -6.73 -20.17
CA ARG A 561 -11.54 -5.63 -19.45
C ARG A 561 -10.34 -6.10 -18.64
N VAL A 562 -9.49 -5.15 -18.27
CA VAL A 562 -8.15 -5.44 -17.75
C VAL A 562 -8.15 -6.37 -16.53
N TRP A 563 -9.14 -6.32 -15.64
CA TRP A 563 -9.23 -7.14 -14.44
C TRP A 563 -10.22 -8.31 -14.56
N GLU A 564 -10.53 -8.77 -15.78
CA GLU A 564 -11.47 -9.87 -16.02
C GLU A 564 -11.20 -11.10 -15.13
N GLU A 565 -9.94 -11.51 -15.02
CA GLU A 565 -9.55 -12.69 -14.23
C GLU A 565 -9.68 -12.51 -12.72
N TYR A 566 -9.96 -11.29 -12.23
CA TYR A 566 -10.21 -11.00 -10.80
C TYR A 566 -11.71 -10.90 -10.45
N GLY A 567 -12.60 -10.97 -11.45
CA GLY A 567 -14.04 -11.02 -11.27
C GLY A 567 -14.60 -12.45 -11.37
N SER A 568 -15.58 -12.76 -10.53
CA SER A 568 -16.32 -14.03 -10.54
C SER A 568 -17.38 -14.08 -11.65
N GLU A 569 -17.79 -15.29 -12.03
CA GLU A 569 -18.94 -15.50 -12.92
C GLU A 569 -20.25 -15.07 -12.24
N THR A 570 -20.34 -15.23 -10.92
CA THR A 570 -21.50 -14.79 -10.14
C THR A 570 -21.66 -13.26 -10.16
N LEU A 571 -20.57 -12.49 -10.08
CA LEU A 571 -20.58 -11.04 -10.28
C LEU A 571 -21.09 -10.70 -11.70
N ARG A 572 -20.49 -11.30 -12.73
CA ARG A 572 -20.85 -11.03 -14.14
C ARG A 572 -22.27 -11.44 -14.51
N ALA A 573 -22.85 -12.43 -13.82
CA ALA A 573 -24.24 -12.84 -14.02
C ALA A 573 -25.26 -11.92 -13.31
N LYS A 574 -24.81 -11.01 -12.44
CA LYS A 574 -25.71 -10.16 -11.66
C LYS A 574 -26.39 -9.11 -12.56
N PRO A 575 -27.73 -9.01 -12.52
CA PRO A 575 -28.46 -8.00 -13.27
C PRO A 575 -28.13 -6.61 -12.75
N GLY A 576 -28.11 -5.63 -13.65
CA GLY A 576 -27.88 -4.24 -13.29
C GLY A 576 -29.00 -3.65 -12.46
N ASP A 577 -28.72 -2.51 -11.84
CA ASP A 577 -29.72 -1.73 -11.13
C ASP A 577 -30.80 -1.24 -12.13
N PRO A 578 -32.06 -1.71 -12.02
CA PRO A 578 -33.10 -1.41 -12.99
C PRO A 578 -33.53 0.06 -13.03
N GLN A 579 -33.13 0.86 -12.04
CA GLN A 579 -33.45 2.29 -11.99
C GLN A 579 -32.38 3.16 -12.67
N LEU A 580 -31.23 2.59 -13.05
CA LEU A 580 -30.20 3.31 -13.77
C LEU A 580 -30.47 3.30 -15.27
N LYS A 581 -30.14 4.42 -15.93
CA LYS A 581 -30.22 4.54 -17.38
C LYS A 581 -28.92 4.11 -18.06
N GLU A 582 -27.81 4.22 -17.33
CA GLU A 582 -26.49 3.81 -17.76
C GLU A 582 -26.35 2.28 -17.76
N PRO A 583 -25.47 1.72 -18.62
CA PRO A 583 -25.15 0.30 -18.57
C PRO A 583 -24.63 -0.10 -17.18
N SER A 584 -25.36 -0.99 -16.51
CA SER A 584 -25.11 -1.39 -15.12
C SER A 584 -25.13 -2.90 -14.91
N ASP A 585 -25.19 -3.72 -15.97
CA ASP A 585 -25.09 -5.18 -15.85
C ASP A 585 -23.71 -5.67 -15.38
N GLY A 586 -23.63 -6.94 -15.01
CA GLY A 586 -22.39 -7.57 -14.56
C GLY A 586 -21.99 -7.17 -13.13
N GLY A 587 -22.97 -6.91 -12.27
CA GLY A 587 -22.73 -6.50 -10.89
C GLY A 587 -22.36 -5.03 -10.71
N ARG A 588 -22.40 -4.25 -11.80
CA ARG A 588 -22.34 -2.78 -11.74
C ARG A 588 -23.65 -2.20 -11.20
N GLY A 589 -23.61 -0.95 -10.75
CA GLY A 589 -24.76 -0.27 -10.14
C GLY A 589 -25.05 -0.69 -8.70
N TYR A 590 -24.14 -1.40 -8.02
CA TYR A 590 -24.27 -1.77 -6.61
C TYR A 590 -23.09 -1.24 -5.79
N TYR A 591 -23.33 -1.04 -4.50
CA TYR A 591 -22.27 -0.94 -3.51
C TYR A 591 -22.45 -2.00 -2.44
N ARG A 592 -21.35 -2.56 -1.96
CA ARG A 592 -21.37 -3.15 -0.61
C ARG A 592 -21.43 -2.03 0.41
N ASN A 593 -22.02 -2.29 1.56
CA ASN A 593 -21.87 -1.36 2.66
C ASN A 593 -20.45 -1.42 3.25
N ILE A 594 -20.08 -0.39 4.01
CA ILE A 594 -18.79 -0.33 4.71
C ILE A 594 -18.96 -0.78 6.16
N SER A 595 -17.88 -1.34 6.73
CA SER A 595 -17.77 -1.51 8.17
C SER A 595 -17.80 -0.17 8.88
N LEU A 596 -18.56 -0.06 9.96
CA LEU A 596 -18.56 1.11 10.84
C LEU A 596 -17.53 1.02 11.98
N LEU A 597 -16.71 -0.04 12.00
CA LEU A 597 -15.63 -0.15 12.98
C LEU A 597 -14.68 1.04 12.83
N SER A 598 -14.36 1.68 13.95
CA SER A 598 -13.48 2.85 14.01
C SER A 598 -13.97 4.09 13.25
N LEU A 599 -15.21 4.12 12.72
CA LEU A 599 -15.69 5.18 11.82
C LEU A 599 -15.50 6.60 12.37
N TRP A 600 -15.51 6.77 13.70
CA TRP A 600 -15.24 8.05 14.37
C TRP A 600 -13.92 8.73 13.93
N ALA A 601 -12.94 7.95 13.45
CA ALA A 601 -11.63 8.41 13.01
C ALA A 601 -11.44 8.48 11.48
N TYR A 602 -12.53 8.35 10.70
CA TYR A 602 -12.48 8.18 9.25
C TYR A 602 -13.28 9.24 8.49
N ALA A 603 -13.41 10.44 9.04
CA ALA A 603 -13.91 11.57 8.25
C ALA A 603 -12.82 12.06 7.26
N PRO A 604 -13.20 12.59 6.08
CA PRO A 604 -14.56 12.65 5.52
C PRO A 604 -15.12 11.27 5.15
N PHE A 605 -16.45 11.19 5.04
CA PHE A 605 -17.18 9.96 4.78
C PHE A 605 -17.62 9.81 3.32
N MET A 606 -18.23 8.65 3.02
CA MET A 606 -18.61 8.13 1.70
C MET A 606 -17.40 7.64 0.89
N HIS A 607 -17.67 6.88 -0.17
CA HIS A 607 -16.60 6.25 -0.97
C HIS A 607 -15.66 7.26 -1.63
N ASN A 608 -16.04 8.53 -1.75
CA ASN A 608 -15.29 9.60 -2.40
C ASN A 608 -15.03 10.81 -1.50
N ASN A 609 -15.12 10.66 -0.17
CA ASN A 609 -14.91 11.74 0.80
C ASN A 609 -15.82 12.98 0.60
N ALA A 610 -17.07 12.76 0.17
CA ALA A 610 -18.00 13.86 -0.14
C ALA A 610 -18.65 14.53 1.09
N VAL A 611 -18.60 13.90 2.28
CA VAL A 611 -19.33 14.37 3.47
C VAL A 611 -18.40 14.51 4.68
N GLY A 612 -18.26 15.73 5.19
CA GLY A 612 -17.46 16.02 6.38
C GLY A 612 -16.38 17.07 6.13
N PRO A 613 -15.64 17.47 7.16
CA PRO A 613 -14.53 18.41 7.03
C PRO A 613 -13.37 17.75 6.25
N GLU A 614 -12.85 18.46 5.25
CA GLU A 614 -11.66 18.09 4.46
C GLU A 614 -10.35 18.54 5.11
#